data_AF-A0A0K8R7F2-F1
#
_entry.id   AF-A0A0K8R7F2-F1
#
_cell.length_a   1.000
_cell.length_b   1.000
_cell.length_c   1.000
_cell.angle_alpha   90.00
_cell.angle_beta   90.00
_cell.angle_gamma   90.00
#
_symmetry.space_group_name_H-M   'P 1'
#
loop_
_entity.id
_entity.type
_entity.pdbx_description
1 polymer ?
#
loop_
_entity_poly.entity_id
_entity_poly.type
_entity_poly.pdbx_seq_one_letter_code
_entity_poly.pdbx_strand_id
1 'polypeptide(L)' 'MGMIELYGGCFEDMKEGPCRAQIPRFYFDFDNNTCKPFFYGGCEGTGNNFETEDDCKNKCGGIRKMGRADPAEGM' A
#
# COMPACT_ATOMS: atom_id res chain seq x y z
N MET A 1 0.22 -18.97 -11.56
CA MET A 1 0.82 -17.71 -11.11
C MET A 1 -0.21 -16.60 -11.26
N GLY A 2 -0.94 -16.27 -10.19
CA GLY A 2 -2.05 -15.31 -10.21
C GLY A 2 -1.61 -13.92 -9.73
N MET A 3 -2.39 -12.90 -10.09
CA MET A 3 -2.24 -11.48 -9.69
C MET A 3 -2.12 -11.23 -8.16
N ILE A 4 -2.30 -12.26 -7.34
CA ILE A 4 -2.27 -12.21 -5.87
C ILE A 4 -0.83 -11.97 -5.34
N GLU A 5 0.23 -12.47 -5.99
CA GLU A 5 1.60 -12.25 -5.51
C GLU A 5 2.24 -10.94 -6.00
N LEU A 6 1.71 -10.32 -7.06
CA LEU A 6 2.27 -9.09 -7.61
C LEU A 6 1.84 -7.82 -6.86
N TYR A 7 0.72 -7.90 -6.15
CA TYR A 7 0.07 -6.81 -5.42
C TYR A 7 -0.18 -7.13 -3.93
N GLY A 8 0.32 -8.26 -3.41
CA GLY A 8 0.11 -8.66 -2.01
C GLY A 8 0.45 -7.54 -1.02
N GLY A 9 1.59 -6.87 -1.22
CA GLY A 9 1.98 -5.73 -0.39
C GLY A 9 1.05 -4.50 -0.49
N CYS A 10 0.20 -4.35 -1.50
CA CYS A 10 -0.72 -3.21 -1.56
C CYS A 10 -2.04 -3.47 -0.80
N PHE A 11 -2.39 -4.74 -0.56
CA PHE A 11 -3.63 -5.12 0.12
C PHE A 11 -3.41 -5.58 1.57
N GLU A 12 -2.16 -5.78 1.97
CA GLU A 12 -1.80 -6.04 3.36
C GLU A 12 -2.05 -4.81 4.23
N ASP A 13 -2.38 -5.03 5.49
CA ASP A 13 -2.39 -3.95 6.47
C ASP A 13 -0.98 -3.42 6.69
N MET A 14 -0.88 -2.13 7.04
CA MET A 14 0.37 -1.57 7.54
C MET A 14 0.72 -2.21 8.90
N LYS A 15 2.02 -2.40 9.17
CA LYS A 15 2.47 -2.99 10.42
C LYS A 15 3.70 -2.25 10.96
N GLU A 16 3.57 -1.69 12.16
CA GLU A 16 4.70 -1.09 12.88
C GLU A 16 5.72 -2.17 13.29
N GLY A 17 5.25 -3.35 13.70
CA GLY A 17 6.11 -4.43 14.19
C GLY A 17 6.52 -4.24 15.66
N PRO A 18 7.21 -5.22 16.27
CA PRO A 18 7.52 -5.20 17.70
C PRO A 18 8.75 -4.34 18.05
N CYS A 19 9.57 -3.99 17.07
CA CYS A 19 10.71 -3.08 17.26
C CYS A 19 10.23 -1.64 17.50
N ARG A 20 11.07 -0.81 18.13
CA ARG A 20 10.68 0.51 18.67
C ARG A 20 11.34 1.70 17.99
N ALA A 21 11.89 1.53 16.79
CA ALA A 21 12.34 2.67 16.00
C ALA A 21 11.12 3.48 15.53
N GLN A 22 11.31 4.75 15.20
CA GLN A 22 10.28 5.58 14.56
C GLN A 22 10.74 5.92 13.14
N ILE A 23 10.63 4.94 12.24
CA ILE A 23 11.07 5.11 10.85
C ILE A 23 9.87 5.60 10.03
N PRO A 24 9.89 6.83 9.48
CA PRO A 24 8.80 7.30 8.63
C PRO A 24 8.71 6.46 7.37
N ARG A 25 7.51 5.95 7.08
CA ARG A 25 7.20 5.12 5.92
C ARG A 25 5.81 5.48 5.38
N PHE A 26 5.48 4.94 4.22
CA PHE A 26 4.16 5.06 3.60
C PHE A 26 3.53 3.69 3.41
N TYR A 27 2.22 3.62 3.59
CA TYR A 27 1.41 2.45 3.25
C TYR A 27 0.28 2.88 2.32
N PHE A 28 -0.19 1.96 1.49
CA PHE A 28 -1.34 2.16 0.64
C PHE A 28 -2.63 1.86 1.41
N ASP A 29 -3.46 2.88 1.57
CA ASP A 29 -4.83 2.76 2.05
C ASP A 29 -5.73 2.44 0.87
N PHE A 30 -6.01 1.14 0.72
CA PHE A 30 -6.82 0.63 -0.39
C PHE A 30 -8.27 1.14 -0.37
N ASP A 31 -8.81 1.42 0.81
CA ASP A 31 -10.20 1.88 0.92
C ASP A 31 -10.37 3.29 0.38
N ASN A 32 -9.35 4.13 0.59
CA ASN A 32 -9.30 5.51 0.13
C ASN A 32 -8.51 5.69 -1.17
N ASN A 33 -7.92 4.62 -1.70
CA ASN A 33 -7.09 4.61 -2.91
C ASN A 33 -5.98 5.67 -2.86
N THR A 34 -5.26 5.74 -1.72
CA THR A 34 -4.23 6.75 -1.49
C THR A 34 -3.10 6.21 -0.61
N CYS A 35 -1.93 6.84 -0.65
CA CYS A 35 -0.81 6.50 0.22
C CYS A 35 -0.81 7.40 1.46
N LYS A 36 -0.65 6.79 2.64
CA LYS A 36 -0.66 7.49 3.93
C LYS A 36 0.64 7.24 4.70
N PRO A 37 1.15 8.22 5.45
CA PRO A 37 2.34 8.04 6.26
C PRO A 37 2.04 7.19 7.51
N PHE A 38 3.03 6.46 7.98
CA PHE A 38 3.03 5.76 9.28
C PHE A 38 4.45 5.60 9.83
N PHE A 39 4.57 5.14 11.07
CA PHE A 39 5.87 4.79 11.68
C PHE A 39 6.11 3.29 11.65
N TYR A 40 7.19 2.88 11.01
CA TYR A 40 7.67 1.50 11.06
C TYR A 40 8.67 1.34 12.21
N GLY A 41 8.45 0.31 13.03
CA GLY A 41 9.26 -0.07 14.18
C GLY A 41 10.65 -0.59 13.82
N GLY A 42 10.86 -0.98 12.55
CA GLY A 42 12.16 -1.42 12.02
C GLY A 42 12.31 -2.94 11.87
N CYS A 43 11.33 -3.74 12.31
CA CYS A 43 11.33 -5.19 12.07
C CYS A 43 9.91 -5.75 11.92
N GLU A 44 9.80 -6.90 11.26
CA GLU A 44 8.55 -7.68 11.08
C GLU A 44 7.36 -6.88 10.52
N GLY A 45 7.61 -5.93 9.63
CA GLY A 45 6.57 -5.25 8.85
C GLY A 45 5.93 -6.15 7.79
N THR A 46 5.01 -5.59 7.03
CA THR A 46 4.37 -6.20 5.85
C THR A 46 4.98 -5.62 4.56
N GLY A 47 4.54 -6.13 3.40
CA GLY A 47 4.89 -5.56 2.10
C GLY A 47 4.24 -4.20 1.83
N ASN A 48 3.25 -3.79 2.64
CA ASN A 48 2.64 -2.47 2.59
C ASN A 48 3.47 -1.41 3.34
N ASN A 49 4.72 -1.24 2.89
CA ASN A 49 5.73 -0.42 3.56
C ASN A 49 6.72 0.15 2.55
N PHE A 50 6.53 1.42 2.21
CA PHE A 50 7.29 2.14 1.19
C PHE A 50 8.10 3.28 1.82
N GLU A 51 9.27 3.57 1.26
CA GLU A 51 10.14 4.64 1.75
C GLU A 51 9.60 6.03 1.39
N THR A 52 8.96 6.15 0.22
CA THR A 52 8.39 7.40 -0.27
C THR A 52 6.93 7.23 -0.67
N GLU A 53 6.19 8.34 -0.68
CA GLU A 53 4.82 8.37 -1.19
C GLU A 53 4.76 7.98 -2.67
N ASP A 54 5.76 8.38 -3.46
CA ASP A 54 5.82 8.09 -4.89
C ASP A 54 6.06 6.60 -5.15
N ASP A 55 6.91 5.92 -4.39
CA ASP A 55 7.08 4.46 -4.50
C ASP A 55 5.77 3.72 -4.23
N CYS A 56 5.05 4.13 -3.19
CA CYS A 56 3.74 3.60 -2.87
C CYS A 56 2.74 3.82 -4.02
N LYS A 57 2.66 5.03 -4.56
CA LYS A 57 1.75 5.36 -5.68
C LYS A 57 2.11 4.62 -6.96
N ASN A 58 3.39 4.55 -7.30
CA ASN A 58 3.89 3.84 -8.48
C ASN A 58 3.58 2.35 -8.40
N LYS A 59 3.65 1.77 -7.19
CA LYS A 59 3.36 0.35 -6.99
C LYS A 59 1.86 0.05 -6.91
N CYS A 60 1.07 0.90 -6.24
CA CYS A 60 -0.29 0.58 -5.82
C CYS A 60 -1.39 1.52 -6.38
N GLY A 61 -1.07 2.71 -6.87
CA GLY A 61 -2.04 3.76 -7.24
C GLY A 61 -2.95 3.44 -8.42
N GLY A 62 -2.64 2.39 -9.20
CA GLY A 62 -3.49 1.86 -10.28
C GLY A 62 -4.42 0.73 -9.85
N ILE A 63 -4.34 0.29 -8.58
CA ILE A 63 -5.14 -0.84 -8.10
C ILE A 63 -6.55 -0.34 -7.79
N ARG A 64 -7.48 -0.72 -8.66
CA ARG A 64 -8.90 -0.43 -8.48
C ARG A 64 -9.55 -1.64 -7.83
N LYS A 65 -10.55 -1.40 -6.97
CA LYS A 65 -11.46 -2.46 -6.53
C LYS A 65 -12.10 -3.04 -7.79
N MET A 66 -11.68 -4.23 -8.23
CA MET A 66 -12.43 -4.99 -9.22
C MET A 66 -13.85 -5.13 -8.65
N GLY A 67 -14.82 -4.42 -9.22
CA GLY A 67 -16.19 -4.35 -8.73
C GLY A 67 -16.74 -2.96 -8.37
N ARG A 68 -15.98 -1.87 -8.49
CA ARG A 68 -16.59 -0.53 -8.61
C ARG A 68 -16.54 -0.12 -10.08
N ALA A 69 -17.69 -0.05 -10.73
CA ALA A 69 -17.80 0.50 -12.07
C ALA A 69 -17.12 1.88 -12.09
N ASP A 70 -16.06 2.01 -12.88
CA ASP A 70 -15.36 3.27 -13.06
C ASP A 70 -16.16 4.20 -13.97
N PRO A 71 -16.43 5.45 -13.56
CA PRO A 71 -17.04 6.46 -14.43
C PRO A 71 -16.11 6.97 -15.56
N ALA A 72 -14.88 6.45 -15.68
CA ALA A 72 -13.84 7.04 -16.52
C ALA A 72 -13.45 6.20 -17.76
N GLU A 73 -14.07 5.03 -18.00
CA GLU A 73 -13.99 4.37 -19.33
C GLU A 73 -15.15 4.85 -20.21
N GLY A 74 -15.09 6.13 -20.54
CA GLY A 74 -16.09 6.83 -21.34
C GLY A 74 -15.51 8.06 -22.01
N MET A 75 -14.54 7.85 -22.90
CA MET A 75 -14.33 8.66 -24.10
C MET A 75 -13.77 7.78 -25.21
#